data_AF-A0A6G4AQK4-F1
#
_entry.id   AF-A0A6G4AQK4-F1
#
_cell.length_a   1.000
_cell.length_b   1.000
_cell.length_c   1.000
_cell.angle_alpha   90.00
_cell.angle_beta   90.00
_cell.angle_gamma   90.00
#
_symmetry.space_group_name_H-M   'P 1'
#
loop_
_entity.id
_entity.type
_entity.pdbx_description
1 polymer ?
#
loop_
_entity_poly.entity_id
_entity_poly.type
_entity_poly.pdbx_seq_one_letter_code
_entity_poly.pdbx_strand_id
1 'polypeptide(L)' 'MPGAVAIRDSKDPEGRILRFTPAAWAAFRVGLADGRIGSAPGA' A
#
# COMPACT_ATOMS: atom_id res chain seq x y z
N MET A 1 9.82 1.14 -13.69
CA MET A 1 10.50 1.06 -12.39
C MET A 1 10.62 -0.41 -12.01
N PRO A 2 11.80 -1.02 -12.17
CA PRO A 2 12.02 -2.40 -11.74
C PRO A 2 11.66 -2.55 -10.25
N GLY A 3 10.93 -3.63 -9.90
CA GLY A 3 10.54 -3.92 -8.52
C GLY A 3 9.43 -3.05 -7.93
N ALA A 4 8.74 -2.24 -8.73
CA ALA A 4 7.59 -1.48 -8.24
C ALA A 4 6.47 -2.41 -7.73
N VAL A 5 5.80 -2.01 -6.65
CA VAL A 5 4.67 -2.74 -6.07
C VAL A 5 3.38 -2.08 -6.52
N ALA A 6 2.49 -2.86 -7.14
CA ALA A 6 1.20 -2.40 -7.62
C ALA A 6 0.08 -2.95 -6.73
N ILE A 7 -0.84 -2.09 -6.31
CA ILE A 7 -2.04 -2.45 -5.55
C ILE A 7 -3.24 -2.00 -6.37
N ARG A 8 -4.23 -2.89 -6.51
CA ARG A 8 -5.52 -2.60 -7.15
C ARG A 8 -6.64 -3.17 -6.32
N ASP A 9 -7.85 -2.66 -6.55
CA ASP A 9 -9.04 -3.34 -6.05
C ASP A 9 -9.19 -4.68 -6.80
N SER A 10 -9.29 -5.76 -6.04
CA SER A 10 -9.54 -7.08 -6.62
C SER A 10 -10.91 -7.18 -7.31
N LYS A 11 -11.90 -6.40 -6.85
CA LYS A 11 -13.29 -6.41 -7.31
C LYS A 11 -13.55 -5.50 -8.50
N ASP A 12 -12.62 -4.60 -8.79
CA ASP A 12 -12.63 -3.74 -9.98
C ASP A 12 -11.33 -3.95 -10.77
N PRO A 13 -11.26 -4.99 -11.62
CA PRO A 13 -10.05 -5.33 -12.37
C PRO A 13 -9.58 -4.24 -13.32
N GLU A 14 -10.50 -3.43 -13.84
CA GLU A 14 -10.25 -2.31 -14.75
C GLU A 14 -10.03 -0.98 -14.00
N GLY A 15 -10.12 -1.02 -12.68
CA GLY A 15 -9.96 0.13 -11.81
C GLY A 15 -8.53 0.68 -11.76
N ARG A 16 -8.38 1.81 -11.04
CA ARG A 16 -7.09 2.46 -10.88
C ARG A 16 -6.11 1.60 -10.08
N ILE A 17 -4.84 1.65 -10.50
CA ILE A 17 -3.73 0.96 -9.85
C ILE A 17 -2.87 1.99 -9.10
N LEU A 18 -2.65 1.77 -7.80
CA LEU A 18 -1.65 2.48 -7.02
C LEU A 18 -0.29 1.80 -7.23
N ARG A 19 0.75 2.57 -7.58
CA ARG A 19 2.11 2.07 -7.78
C ARG A 19 3.07 2.71 -6.78
N PHE A 20 3.82 1.88 -6.09
CA PHE A 20 4.82 2.28 -5.11
C PHE A 20 6.23 1.95 -5.63
N THR A 21 7.18 2.83 -5.34
CA THR A 21 8.60 2.45 -5.43
C THR A 21 8.91 1.38 -4.37
N PRO A 22 9.96 0.57 -4.56
CA PRO A 22 10.39 -0.39 -3.54
C PRO A 22 10.60 0.24 -2.16
N ALA A 23 11.23 1.43 -2.12
CA ALA A 23 11.49 2.16 -0.89
C ALA A 23 10.20 2.63 -0.19
N ALA A 24 9.22 3.13 -0.96
CA ALA A 24 7.94 3.55 -0.40
C ALA A 24 7.15 2.37 0.18
N TRP A 25 7.18 1.21 -0.49
CA TRP A 25 6.52 0.00 0.01
C TRP A 25 7.18 -0.53 1.30
N ALA A 26 8.51 -0.49 1.38
CA ALA A 26 9.23 -0.85 2.60
C ALA A 26 8.87 0.07 3.77
N ALA A 27 8.87 1.39 3.56
CA ALA A 27 8.50 2.36 4.58
C ALA A 27 7.04 2.18 5.07
N PHE A 28 6.11 1.89 4.16
CA PHE A 28 4.72 1.57 4.51
C PHE A 28 4.63 0.36 5.44
N ARG A 29 5.34 -0.74 5.13
CA ARG A 29 5.36 -1.95 5.97
C ARG A 29 5.93 -1.71 7.37
N VAL A 30 6.98 -0.89 7.47
CA VAL A 30 7.53 -0.49 8.78
C VAL A 30 6.50 0.35 9.55
N GLY A 31 5.82 1.28 8.88
CA GLY A 31 4.73 2.07 9.49
C GLY A 31 3.58 1.20 10.03
N LEU A 32 3.22 0.12 9.33
CA LEU A 32 2.25 -0.87 9.81
C LEU A 32 2.76 -1.62 11.05
N ALA A 33 4.00 -2.12 11.01
CA ALA A 33 4.58 -2.88 12.12
C ALA A 33 4.73 -2.03 13.40
N ASP A 34 5.06 -0.75 13.24
CA ASP A 34 5.22 0.20 14.34
C ASP A 34 3.88 0.78 14.85
N GLY A 35 2.75 0.42 14.24
CA GLY A 35 1.43 0.96 14.59
C GLY A 35 1.19 2.42 14.20
N ARG A 36 2.09 3.02 13.41
CA ARG A 36 1.93 4.38 12.86
C ARG A 36 0.90 4.44 11.73
N ILE A 37 0.66 3.30 11.09
CA ILE A 37 -0.36 3.10 10.07
C ILE A 37 -1.32 2.05 10.61
N GLY A 38 -2.56 2.46 10.86
CA GLY A 38 -3.63 1.59 11.35
C GLY A 38 -4.97 2.22 10.99
N SER A 39 -6.04 1.46 11.19
CA SER A 39 -7.39 2.03 11.14
C SER A 39 -7.53 3.08 12.23
N ALA A 40 -8.08 4.25 11.89
CA ALA A 40 -8.58 5.18 12.90
C ALA A 40 -9.56 4.41 13.81
N PRO A 41 -9.50 4.59 15.14
CA PRO A 41 -10.49 3.96 16.01
C PRO A 41 -11.89 4.46 15.60
N GLY A 42 -12.76 3.54 15.16
CA GLY A 42 -14.16 3.82 14.82
C GLY A 42 -14.51 3.96 13.33
N ALA A 43 -13.94 3.13 12.45
CA ALA A 43 -14.50 2.85 11.13
C ALA A 43 -15.08 1.42 11.09
#